data_AF-A0A9Q3L6E9-F1
#
_entry.id   AF-A0A9Q3L6E9-F1
#
_cell.length_a   1.000
_cell.length_b   1.000
_cell.length_c   1.000
_cell.angle_alpha   90.00
_cell.angle_beta   90.00
_cell.angle_gamma   90.00
#
_symmetry.space_group_name_H-M   'P 1'
#
loop_
_entity.id
_entity.type
_entity.pdbx_description
1 polymer ?
#
loop_
_entity_poly.entity_id
_entity_poly.type
_entity_poly.pdbx_seq_one_letter_code
_entity_poly.pdbx_strand_id
1 'polypeptide(L)'
;MSFLNKLKSIFIKKEEGSTEVPSQFIQDLVFNLGGISNITGFNNGATSLRYDVKDSSKVNVAELEKNGAEKVSIIGPRYVEIKLGEKADEVNAEVRKFITYFKKIEASTVHVQKGNLAPKKVQEEFAKKECNSDAGLSQTYDEDVEKVELLGITNSKILSVESLNDGVFSEKMLGDGIVFDISDKEIVDIISPIDGTLEVCFPSKHAYGIVSPNGLNILIHIGIDTVNLGGIGFETFVTQNEKIKKGQKLVTVNVKRILQDNLNPNVILIATNESKFKKFTEVKKNSKVNEVVAVITK
;
A
#
# COMPACT_ATOMS: atom_id res chain seq x y z
N MET A 1 -1.49 -0.55 -23.00
CA MET A 1 -0.69 -0.58 -21.76
C MET A 1 -1.49 -1.31 -20.69
N SER A 2 -0.90 -2.22 -19.93
CA SER A 2 -1.60 -2.89 -18.82
C SER A 2 -2.13 -1.85 -17.82
N PHE A 3 -3.38 -2.03 -17.37
CA PHE A 3 -4.05 -1.24 -16.33
C PHE A 3 -3.14 -0.97 -15.12
N LEU A 4 -2.33 -1.96 -14.77
CA LEU A 4 -1.31 -1.90 -13.73
C LEU A 4 -0.25 -0.81 -13.96
N ASN A 5 0.20 -0.62 -15.20
CA ASN A 5 1.24 0.37 -15.54
C ASN A 5 0.71 1.80 -15.47
N LYS A 6 -0.58 2.00 -15.79
CA LYS A 6 -1.22 3.31 -15.74
C LYS A 6 -1.60 3.71 -14.32
N LEU A 7 -2.10 2.78 -13.51
CA LEU A 7 -2.27 2.98 -12.06
C LEU A 7 -0.95 3.31 -11.38
N LYS A 8 0.12 2.54 -11.65
CA LYS A 8 1.47 2.88 -11.19
C LYS A 8 1.85 4.30 -11.63
N SER A 9 1.66 4.68 -12.88
CA SER A 9 2.02 6.02 -13.35
C SER A 9 1.21 7.17 -12.73
N ILE A 10 -0.05 6.95 -12.34
CA ILE A 10 -0.92 7.99 -11.78
C ILE A 10 -0.65 8.18 -10.28
N PHE A 11 -0.44 7.08 -9.53
CA PHE A 11 -0.01 7.15 -8.13
C PHE A 11 1.45 7.63 -7.99
N ILE A 12 2.27 7.52 -9.04
CA ILE A 12 3.62 8.08 -9.10
C ILE A 12 3.60 9.55 -9.57
N LYS A 13 2.54 10.05 -10.23
CA LYS A 13 2.50 11.39 -10.83
C LYS A 13 2.30 12.56 -9.85
N LYS A 14 2.19 12.29 -8.55
CA LYS A 14 2.27 13.33 -7.50
C LYS A 14 3.66 13.40 -6.84
N GLU A 15 4.67 12.74 -7.42
CA GLU A 15 6.08 12.88 -7.04
C GLU A 15 6.83 13.76 -8.05
N GLU A 16 6.56 15.06 -8.06
CA GLU A 16 7.62 16.02 -8.39
C GLU A 16 8.28 16.43 -7.07
N GLY A 17 9.43 15.81 -6.78
CA GLY A 17 10.21 16.06 -5.56
C GLY A 17 11.64 15.57 -5.68
N SER A 18 12.49 16.40 -6.31
CA SER A 18 13.97 16.47 -6.24
C SER A 18 14.80 15.21 -6.50
N THR A 19 15.68 15.28 -7.50
CA THR A 19 16.85 14.41 -7.73
C THR A 19 17.96 14.64 -6.69
N GLU A 20 17.62 14.66 -5.40
CA GLU A 20 18.61 14.78 -4.33
C GLU A 20 18.89 13.40 -3.73
N VAL A 21 20.18 13.11 -3.54
CA VAL A 21 20.67 11.89 -2.89
C VAL A 21 21.06 12.26 -1.45
N PRO A 22 20.65 11.50 -0.42
CA PRO A 22 21.05 11.77 0.96
C PRO A 22 22.57 11.75 1.10
N SER A 23 23.11 12.56 2.01
CA SER A 23 24.55 12.56 2.28
C SER A 23 25.04 11.17 2.71
N GLN A 24 26.34 10.89 2.50
CA GLN A 24 26.94 9.59 2.85
C GLN A 24 26.71 9.25 4.33
N PHE A 25 26.79 10.26 5.21
CA PHE A 25 26.51 10.12 6.63
C PHE A 25 25.10 9.59 6.91
N ILE A 26 24.08 10.14 6.24
CA ILE A 26 22.68 9.72 6.41
C ILE A 26 22.46 8.31 5.87
N GLN A 27 23.13 7.96 4.77
CA GLN A 27 23.10 6.60 4.24
C GLN A 27 23.70 5.59 5.22
N ASP A 28 24.90 5.87 5.72
CA ASP A 28 25.59 5.00 6.68
C ASP A 28 24.81 4.88 8.00
N LEU A 29 24.21 5.96 8.48
CA LEU A 29 23.35 5.97 9.67
C LEU A 29 22.18 5.00 9.51
N VAL A 30 21.42 5.10 8.40
CA VAL A 30 20.25 4.26 8.15
C VAL A 30 20.65 2.79 7.93
N PHE A 31 21.74 2.53 7.20
CA PHE A 31 22.21 1.15 6.99
C PHE A 31 22.69 0.49 8.28
N ASN A 32 23.44 1.22 9.12
CA ASN A 32 23.92 0.69 10.40
C ASN A 32 22.83 0.60 11.47
N LEU A 33 21.66 1.22 11.26
CA LEU A 33 20.44 0.96 12.05
C LEU A 33 19.71 -0.33 11.63
N GLY A 34 20.26 -1.09 10.69
CA GLY A 34 19.65 -2.30 10.13
C GLY A 34 18.70 -2.01 8.97
N GLY A 35 18.78 -0.80 8.41
CA GLY A 35 17.96 -0.35 7.28
C GLY A 35 16.74 0.48 7.69
N ILE A 36 16.18 1.23 6.73
CA ILE A 36 14.98 2.04 6.92
C ILE A 36 13.75 1.18 7.26
N SER A 37 13.70 -0.06 6.77
CA SER A 37 12.64 -0.99 7.13
C SER A 37 12.75 -1.52 8.55
N ASN A 38 13.91 -1.39 9.21
CA ASN A 38 14.09 -1.72 10.63
C ASN A 38 13.63 -0.58 11.54
N ILE A 39 13.60 0.67 11.08
CA ILE A 39 13.17 1.83 11.88
C ILE A 39 11.65 1.95 11.82
N THR A 40 11.01 2.05 12.99
CA THR A 40 9.55 2.15 13.16
C THR A 40 9.10 3.46 13.79
N GLY A 41 10.00 4.18 14.46
CA GLY A 41 9.72 5.47 15.09
C GLY A 41 10.92 6.39 14.92
N PHE A 42 10.67 7.62 14.49
CA PHE A 42 11.71 8.60 14.16
C PHE A 42 11.70 9.75 15.18
N ASN A 43 11.85 9.45 16.46
CA ASN A 43 11.86 10.49 17.50
C ASN A 43 13.28 11.03 17.72
N ASN A 44 13.38 12.21 18.31
CA ASN A 44 14.64 12.83 18.70
C ASN A 44 14.41 13.72 19.92
N GLY A 45 15.47 13.93 20.69
CA GLY A 45 15.57 15.03 21.65
C GLY A 45 16.67 15.99 21.20
N ALA A 46 16.91 17.03 21.99
CA ALA A 46 17.81 18.14 21.63
C ALA A 46 19.24 17.73 21.21
N THR A 47 19.75 16.58 21.67
CA THR A 47 21.11 16.13 21.36
C THR A 47 21.23 14.68 20.89
N SER A 48 20.10 13.97 20.77
CA SER A 48 20.08 12.54 20.48
C SER A 48 18.91 12.14 19.58
N LEU A 49 19.14 11.23 18.64
CA LEU A 49 18.08 10.47 17.99
C LEU A 49 17.56 9.39 18.93
N ARG A 50 16.25 9.17 18.92
CA ARG A 50 15.53 8.23 19.79
C ARG A 50 14.60 7.39 18.93
N TYR A 51 15.17 6.37 18.31
CA TYR A 51 14.47 5.61 17.29
C TYR A 51 13.89 4.33 17.87
N ASP A 52 12.64 4.07 17.52
CA ASP A 52 12.05 2.76 17.70
C ASP A 52 12.48 1.89 16.52
N VAL A 53 12.91 0.67 16.78
CA VAL A 53 13.34 -0.30 15.78
C VAL A 53 12.57 -1.62 15.92
N LYS A 54 12.46 -2.38 14.82
CA LYS A 54 11.83 -3.72 14.84
C LYS A 54 12.69 -4.71 15.59
N ASP A 55 14.01 -4.60 15.43
CA ASP A 55 15.01 -5.50 15.99
C ASP A 55 16.31 -4.75 16.25
N SER A 56 16.65 -4.53 17.54
CA SER A 56 17.87 -3.84 17.93
C SER A 56 19.15 -4.65 17.70
N SER A 57 19.06 -5.97 17.47
CA SER A 57 20.23 -6.81 17.16
C SER A 57 20.84 -6.51 15.78
N LYS A 58 20.07 -5.87 14.89
CA LYS A 58 20.52 -5.44 13.56
C LYS A 58 21.28 -4.11 13.59
N VAL A 59 21.37 -3.47 14.74
CA VAL A 59 21.99 -2.17 14.91
C VAL A 59 23.48 -2.35 15.13
N ASN A 60 24.30 -1.81 14.23
CA ASN A 60 25.75 -1.84 14.32
C ASN A 60 26.28 -0.64 15.11
N VAL A 61 26.32 -0.80 16.43
CA VAL A 61 26.76 0.21 17.40
C VAL A 61 28.17 0.73 17.09
N ALA A 62 29.13 -0.16 16.82
CA ALA A 62 30.53 0.20 16.63
C ALA A 62 30.73 1.09 15.39
N GLU A 63 30.03 0.78 14.30
CA GLU A 63 30.15 1.54 13.06
C GLU A 63 29.41 2.88 13.14
N LEU A 64 28.30 2.96 13.89
CA LEU A 64 27.61 4.22 14.17
C LEU A 64 28.49 5.19 14.98
N GLU A 65 29.19 4.70 16.00
CA GLU A 65 30.12 5.52 16.81
C GLU A 65 31.33 5.97 15.99
N LYS A 66 31.87 5.08 15.14
CA LYS A 66 32.96 5.43 14.21
C LYS A 66 32.56 6.47 13.18
N ASN A 67 31.30 6.48 12.74
CA ASN A 67 30.81 7.37 11.69
C ASN A 67 30.16 8.66 12.22
N GLY A 68 30.40 9.02 13.48
CA GLY A 68 30.07 10.35 14.01
C GLY A 68 29.07 10.38 15.17
N ALA A 69 28.56 9.24 15.63
CA ALA A 69 27.84 9.19 16.90
C ALA A 69 28.80 9.31 18.07
N GLU A 70 28.54 10.25 18.99
CA GLU A 70 29.31 10.38 20.23
C GLU A 70 29.13 9.16 21.12
N LYS A 71 27.92 8.59 21.10
CA LYS A 71 27.55 7.39 21.85
C LYS A 71 26.28 6.78 21.28
N VAL A 72 26.25 5.45 21.23
CA VAL A 72 25.02 4.70 20.89
C VAL A 72 24.63 3.80 22.06
N SER A 73 23.35 3.85 22.45
CA SER A 73 22.80 3.05 23.54
C SER A 73 21.56 2.29 23.07
N ILE A 74 21.62 0.96 23.14
CA ILE A 74 20.47 0.09 22.89
C ILE A 74 19.73 -0.08 24.22
N ILE A 75 18.47 0.36 24.28
CA ILE A 75 17.64 0.27 25.49
C ILE A 75 16.52 -0.73 25.22
N GLY A 76 16.81 -2.00 25.47
CA GLY A 76 15.88 -3.10 25.19
C GLY A 76 15.81 -3.50 23.71
N PRO A 77 14.83 -4.34 23.33
CA PRO A 77 14.82 -5.00 22.03
C PRO A 77 14.38 -4.11 20.86
N ARG A 78 13.81 -2.93 21.15
CA ARG A 78 13.10 -2.11 20.16
C ARG A 78 13.42 -0.63 20.21
N TYR A 79 14.38 -0.20 21.02
CA TYR A 79 14.68 1.21 21.18
C TYR A 79 16.19 1.47 21.17
N VAL A 80 16.58 2.50 20.41
CA VAL A 80 17.96 2.92 20.23
C VAL A 80 18.05 4.42 20.45
N GLU A 81 18.99 4.84 21.30
CA GLU A 81 19.36 6.25 21.45
C GLU A 81 20.76 6.48 20.87
N ILE A 82 20.88 7.45 19.95
CA ILE A 82 22.13 7.82 19.28
C ILE A 82 22.41 9.28 19.60
N LYS A 83 23.48 9.54 20.35
CA LYS A 83 23.90 10.90 20.71
C LYS A 83 24.73 11.51 19.57
N LEU A 84 24.25 12.60 19.00
CA LEU A 84 24.85 13.31 17.85
C LEU A 84 25.17 14.78 18.14
N GLY A 85 24.90 15.25 19.36
CA GLY A 85 25.03 16.66 19.72
C GLY A 85 23.95 17.52 19.07
N GLU A 86 24.22 18.80 18.88
CA GLU A 86 23.24 19.81 18.41
C GLU A 86 22.63 19.51 17.02
N LYS A 87 23.20 18.55 16.28
CA LYS A 87 22.75 18.17 14.93
C LYS A 87 21.65 17.12 14.91
N ALA A 88 21.21 16.61 16.05
CA ALA A 88 20.23 15.52 16.11
C ALA A 88 18.91 15.86 15.38
N ASP A 89 18.44 17.10 15.49
CA ASP A 89 17.20 17.55 14.86
C ASP A 89 17.31 17.60 13.33
N GLU A 90 18.40 18.18 12.82
CA GLU A 90 18.70 18.26 11.38
C GLU A 90 18.83 16.87 10.77
N VAL A 91 19.56 15.98 11.44
CA VAL A 91 19.76 14.59 11.00
C VAL A 91 18.44 13.84 10.96
N ASN A 92 17.58 13.99 11.98
CA ASN A 92 16.27 13.33 11.98
C ASN A 92 15.38 13.83 10.84
N ALA A 93 15.39 15.13 10.56
CA ALA A 93 14.65 15.73 9.46
C ALA A 93 15.16 15.20 8.11
N GLU A 94 16.48 15.08 7.93
CA GLU A 94 17.09 14.57 6.70
C GLU A 94 16.78 13.08 6.48
N VAL A 95 16.91 12.24 7.52
CA VAL A 95 16.51 10.82 7.46
C VAL A 95 15.04 10.70 7.04
N ARG A 96 14.15 11.50 7.65
CA ARG A 96 12.72 11.51 7.33
C ARG A 96 12.45 11.94 5.89
N LYS A 97 13.15 12.98 5.40
CA LYS A 97 13.07 13.45 4.01
C LYS A 97 13.40 12.34 3.01
N PHE A 98 14.37 11.48 3.34
CA PHE A 98 14.86 10.44 2.43
C PHE A 98 14.31 9.03 2.68
N ILE A 99 13.23 8.86 3.46
CA ILE A 99 12.60 7.55 3.69
C ILE A 99 12.27 6.84 2.37
N THR A 100 11.68 7.54 1.40
CA THR A 100 11.31 6.98 0.10
C THR A 100 12.53 6.53 -0.71
N TYR A 101 13.60 7.33 -0.66
CA TYR A 101 14.89 6.97 -1.27
C TYR A 101 15.44 5.67 -0.68
N PHE A 102 15.48 5.56 0.65
CA PHE A 102 15.97 4.35 1.32
C PHE A 102 15.09 3.13 1.07
N LYS A 103 13.76 3.29 1.04
CA LYS A 103 12.83 2.20 0.71
C LYS A 103 13.07 1.68 -0.71
N LYS A 104 13.35 2.58 -1.66
CA LYS A 104 13.66 2.22 -3.05
C LYS A 104 14.98 1.47 -3.16
N ILE A 105 16.00 1.89 -2.40
CA ILE A 105 17.28 1.17 -2.34
C ILE A 105 17.10 -0.21 -1.73
N GLU A 106 16.47 -0.34 -0.57
CA GLU A 106 16.27 -1.65 0.08
C GLU A 106 15.49 -2.63 -0.79
N ALA A 107 14.47 -2.14 -1.50
CA ALA A 107 13.72 -2.96 -2.45
C ALA A 107 14.57 -3.41 -3.66
N SER A 108 15.64 -2.67 -3.98
CA SER A 108 16.55 -2.95 -5.09
C SER A 108 17.77 -3.78 -4.67
N THR A 109 18.18 -3.74 -3.40
CA THR A 109 19.40 -4.40 -2.88
C THR A 109 19.14 -5.82 -2.30
N VAL A 110 18.02 -6.47 -2.62
CA VAL A 110 17.78 -7.87 -2.22
C VAL A 110 18.69 -8.82 -3.03
N HIS A 111 19.94 -8.96 -2.58
CA HIS A 111 20.78 -10.11 -2.85
C HIS A 111 20.87 -11.01 -1.61
N VAL A 112 20.53 -12.28 -1.86
CA VAL A 112 20.66 -13.46 -1.01
C VAL A 112 21.94 -13.43 -0.16
N GLN A 113 21.82 -13.64 1.16
CA GLN A 113 22.91 -14.17 1.97
C GLN A 113 22.60 -15.59 2.46
N LYS A 114 23.61 -16.45 2.31
CA LYS A 114 23.66 -17.89 2.57
C LYS A 114 23.30 -18.24 4.02
N GLY A 115 22.47 -19.27 4.19
CA GLY A 115 22.43 -20.05 5.43
C GLY A 115 21.03 -20.46 5.86
N ASN A 116 20.45 -21.43 5.14
CA ASN A 116 19.73 -22.60 5.69
C ASN A 116 18.90 -23.26 4.57
N LEU A 117 19.52 -24.21 3.88
CA LEU A 117 18.80 -25.30 3.19
C LEU A 117 18.33 -26.29 4.26
N ALA A 118 17.18 -26.97 4.12
CA ALA A 118 16.89 -27.93 3.05
C ALA A 118 15.36 -28.23 2.95
N PRO A 119 14.86 -29.05 1.99
CA PRO A 119 15.53 -29.73 0.88
C PRO A 119 14.88 -29.57 -0.52
N LYS A 120 15.64 -30.05 -1.51
CA LYS A 120 15.37 -30.16 -2.94
C LYS A 120 14.14 -31.03 -3.27
N LYS A 121 13.00 -30.45 -3.67
CA LYS A 121 12.03 -31.14 -4.55
C LYS A 121 11.01 -30.26 -5.31
N VAL A 122 11.35 -29.01 -5.65
CA VAL A 122 10.52 -28.18 -6.56
C VAL A 122 11.36 -27.49 -7.65
N GLN A 123 12.65 -27.86 -7.78
CA GLN A 123 13.58 -27.22 -8.72
C GLN A 123 13.46 -27.71 -10.17
N GLU A 124 12.52 -28.60 -10.51
CA GLU A 124 12.35 -29.04 -11.90
C GLU A 124 11.22 -28.32 -12.67
N GLU A 125 10.39 -27.47 -12.04
CA GLU A 125 9.28 -26.81 -12.75
C GLU A 125 9.45 -25.31 -13.08
N PHE A 126 10.47 -24.62 -12.54
CA PHE A 126 10.67 -23.18 -12.82
C PHE A 126 11.72 -22.87 -13.90
N ALA A 127 12.34 -23.88 -14.53
CA ALA A 127 13.43 -23.69 -15.49
C ALA A 127 13.00 -23.67 -16.98
N LYS A 128 11.72 -23.61 -17.30
CA LYS A 128 11.26 -23.39 -18.69
C LYS A 128 10.08 -22.42 -18.76
N LYS A 129 10.39 -21.13 -18.65
CA LYS A 129 9.87 -20.07 -19.54
C LYS A 129 10.45 -18.73 -19.13
N GLU A 130 11.53 -18.36 -19.81
CA GLU A 130 11.70 -16.97 -20.22
C GLU A 130 10.44 -16.55 -20.98
N CYS A 131 9.86 -15.40 -20.65
CA CYS A 131 8.82 -14.83 -21.51
C CYS A 131 9.48 -13.77 -22.40
N ASN A 132 9.88 -14.26 -23.58
CA ASN A 132 10.01 -13.48 -24.79
C ASN A 132 8.75 -12.67 -25.05
N SER A 133 8.96 -11.52 -25.68
CA SER A 133 7.96 -10.68 -26.32
C SER A 133 7.27 -11.41 -27.48
N ASP A 134 6.30 -12.28 -27.20
CA ASP A 134 5.11 -12.52 -28.04
C ASP A 134 4.20 -13.56 -27.37
N ALA A 135 3.08 -13.12 -26.79
CA ALA A 135 1.94 -13.97 -26.44
C ALA A 135 0.72 -13.09 -26.17
N GLY A 136 -0.18 -13.00 -27.15
CA GLY A 136 -1.47 -12.36 -26.99
C GLY A 136 -2.32 -13.06 -25.92
N LEU A 137 -2.65 -12.34 -24.85
CA LEU A 137 -3.79 -12.65 -23.99
C LEU A 137 -5.05 -12.19 -24.71
N SER A 138 -5.62 -13.06 -25.55
CA SER A 138 -7.03 -12.95 -25.95
C SER A 138 -7.87 -13.32 -24.72
N GLN A 139 -8.30 -12.33 -23.95
CA GLN A 139 -9.38 -12.51 -22.99
C GLN A 139 -10.71 -12.36 -23.76
N THR A 140 -11.43 -13.47 -23.95
CA THR A 140 -12.81 -13.46 -24.41
C THR A 140 -13.68 -12.98 -23.25
N TYR A 141 -14.08 -11.71 -23.30
CA TYR A 141 -15.05 -11.16 -22.36
C TYR A 141 -16.45 -11.71 -22.68
N ASP A 142 -17.28 -11.93 -21.67
CA ASP A 142 -18.70 -12.20 -21.88
C ASP A 142 -19.36 -10.91 -22.39
N GLU A 143 -19.49 -10.79 -23.72
CA GLU A 143 -19.92 -9.55 -24.38
C GLU A 143 -21.41 -9.26 -24.20
N ASP A 144 -22.23 -10.21 -23.74
CA ASP A 144 -23.68 -10.05 -23.65
C ASP A 144 -24.16 -9.41 -22.35
N VAL A 145 -23.24 -9.12 -21.40
CA VAL A 145 -23.60 -8.50 -20.12
C VAL A 145 -23.64 -6.98 -20.24
N GLU A 146 -24.83 -6.39 -20.21
CA GLU A 146 -25.03 -4.93 -20.28
C GLU A 146 -24.99 -4.25 -18.90
N LYS A 147 -25.21 -5.01 -17.82
CA LYS A 147 -25.36 -4.49 -16.45
C LYS A 147 -24.64 -5.40 -15.45
N VAL A 148 -23.89 -4.80 -14.53
CA VAL A 148 -23.25 -5.49 -13.41
C VAL A 148 -23.68 -4.84 -12.08
N GLU A 149 -24.06 -5.67 -11.12
CA GLU A 149 -24.46 -5.24 -9.77
C GLU A 149 -23.28 -5.37 -8.79
N LEU A 150 -23.02 -4.33 -8.02
CA LEU A 150 -21.99 -4.28 -6.99
C LEU A 150 -22.59 -4.53 -5.61
N LEU A 151 -22.02 -5.46 -4.85
CA LEU A 151 -22.38 -5.64 -3.45
C LEU A 151 -21.76 -4.56 -2.56
N GLY A 152 -22.44 -4.25 -1.47
CA GLY A 152 -21.90 -3.48 -0.37
C GLY A 152 -20.71 -4.20 0.25
N ILE A 153 -19.57 -3.52 0.30
CA ILE A 153 -18.30 -4.11 0.76
C ILE A 153 -18.16 -4.13 2.28
N THR A 154 -18.97 -3.32 2.98
CA THR A 154 -19.05 -3.21 4.44
C THR A 154 -20.38 -2.55 4.84
N ASN A 155 -20.72 -2.60 6.13
CA ASN A 155 -21.88 -1.89 6.67
C ASN A 155 -21.50 -0.43 6.96
N SER A 156 -22.07 0.50 6.20
CA SER A 156 -21.73 1.93 6.34
C SER A 156 -22.78 2.84 5.68
N LYS A 157 -22.67 4.15 5.93
CA LYS A 157 -23.30 5.14 5.06
C LYS A 157 -22.52 5.21 3.74
N ILE A 158 -23.23 5.50 2.65
CA ILE A 158 -22.63 5.78 1.34
C ILE A 158 -22.61 7.30 1.11
N LEU A 159 -21.44 7.80 0.70
CA LEU A 159 -21.18 9.18 0.32
C LEU A 159 -20.75 9.27 -1.15
N SER A 160 -20.85 10.48 -1.71
CA SER A 160 -20.38 10.79 -3.05
C SER A 160 -18.86 10.91 -3.07
N VAL A 161 -18.19 10.50 -4.16
CA VAL A 161 -16.73 10.67 -4.30
C VAL A 161 -16.32 12.15 -4.26
N GLU A 162 -17.18 13.03 -4.74
CA GLU A 162 -17.03 14.50 -4.71
C GLU A 162 -17.01 15.09 -3.28
N SER A 163 -17.43 14.32 -2.26
CA SER A 163 -17.33 14.74 -0.86
C SER A 163 -15.93 14.54 -0.27
N LEU A 164 -15.03 13.87 -0.99
CA LEU A 164 -13.64 13.73 -0.62
C LEU A 164 -12.87 15.03 -0.92
N ASN A 165 -11.88 15.37 -0.11
CA ASN A 165 -11.03 16.55 -0.28
C ASN A 165 -9.61 16.15 -0.74
N ASP A 166 -9.48 15.29 -1.75
CA ASP A 166 -8.20 14.71 -2.17
C ASP A 166 -7.73 15.11 -3.59
N GLY A 167 -8.64 15.64 -4.42
CA GLY A 167 -8.37 16.12 -5.78
C GLY A 167 -8.27 15.02 -6.85
N VAL A 168 -8.12 13.75 -6.48
CA VAL A 168 -8.00 12.62 -7.43
C VAL A 168 -9.32 11.88 -7.56
N PHE A 169 -9.87 11.43 -6.44
CA PHE A 169 -11.16 10.74 -6.38
C PHE A 169 -12.31 11.75 -6.44
N SER A 170 -12.18 12.88 -5.74
CA SER A 170 -13.18 13.95 -5.76
C SER A 170 -13.44 14.54 -7.14
N GLU A 171 -12.42 14.54 -8.01
CA GLU A 171 -12.51 14.99 -9.42
C GLU A 171 -12.75 13.84 -10.41
N LYS A 172 -12.96 12.61 -9.92
CA LYS A 172 -13.20 11.40 -10.75
C LYS A 172 -12.09 11.11 -11.77
N MET A 173 -10.84 11.52 -11.49
CA MET A 173 -9.72 11.36 -12.43
C MET A 173 -9.43 9.89 -12.77
N LEU A 174 -9.69 9.00 -11.81
CA LEU A 174 -9.48 7.56 -11.96
C LEU A 174 -10.75 6.81 -12.41
N GLY A 175 -11.93 7.43 -12.25
CA GLY A 175 -13.21 6.80 -12.49
C GLY A 175 -14.32 7.33 -11.57
N ASP A 176 -15.55 6.89 -11.83
CA ASP A 176 -16.73 7.25 -11.03
C ASP A 176 -17.07 6.15 -10.02
N GLY A 177 -17.71 6.52 -8.92
CA GLY A 177 -18.02 5.56 -7.86
C GLY A 177 -18.63 6.15 -6.60
N ILE A 178 -18.44 5.43 -5.50
CA ILE A 178 -19.02 5.72 -4.19
C ILE A 178 -17.99 5.57 -3.07
N VAL A 179 -18.30 6.18 -1.94
CA VAL A 179 -17.47 6.15 -0.73
C VAL A 179 -18.26 5.51 0.41
N PHE A 180 -17.64 4.56 1.10
CA PHE A 180 -18.16 3.92 2.31
C PHE A 180 -17.57 4.63 3.53
N ASP A 181 -18.42 5.33 4.28
CA ASP A 181 -18.01 6.05 5.50
C ASP A 181 -17.85 5.08 6.67
N ILE A 182 -16.60 4.79 7.02
CA ILE A 182 -16.26 3.88 8.12
C ILE A 182 -15.60 4.63 9.30
N SER A 183 -15.69 5.96 9.31
CA SER A 183 -15.03 6.81 10.31
C SER A 183 -15.50 6.55 11.75
N ASP A 184 -16.71 5.99 11.92
CA ASP A 184 -17.30 5.62 13.22
C ASP A 184 -16.91 4.21 13.70
N LYS A 185 -16.08 3.48 12.95
CA LYS A 185 -15.70 2.09 13.25
C LYS A 185 -14.32 2.01 13.88
N GLU A 186 -14.07 0.93 14.64
CA GLU A 186 -12.73 0.62 15.15
C GLU A 186 -11.98 -0.35 14.22
N ILE A 187 -12.65 -1.44 13.84
CA ILE A 187 -12.14 -2.47 12.93
C ILE A 187 -13.26 -2.84 11.96
N VAL A 188 -12.92 -2.99 10.67
CA VAL A 188 -13.88 -3.34 9.60
C VAL A 188 -13.30 -4.38 8.66
N ASP A 189 -14.14 -5.34 8.28
CA ASP A 189 -13.86 -6.25 7.17
C ASP A 189 -14.38 -5.69 5.85
N ILE A 190 -13.57 -5.78 4.80
CA ILE A 190 -13.91 -5.41 3.44
C ILE A 190 -13.98 -6.66 2.57
N ILE A 191 -15.11 -6.84 1.87
CA ILE A 191 -15.34 -7.95 0.94
C ILE A 191 -15.27 -7.50 -0.52
N SER A 192 -15.11 -8.46 -1.44
CA SER A 192 -15.18 -8.21 -2.87
C SER A 192 -16.62 -7.91 -3.31
N PRO A 193 -16.89 -6.81 -4.04
CA PRO A 193 -18.23 -6.50 -4.54
C PRO A 193 -18.59 -7.28 -5.80
N ILE A 194 -17.64 -7.97 -6.46
CA ILE A 194 -17.82 -8.71 -7.72
C ILE A 194 -16.92 -9.97 -7.77
N ASP A 195 -17.21 -10.85 -8.72
CA ASP A 195 -16.30 -11.90 -9.14
C ASP A 195 -15.22 -11.33 -10.08
N GLY A 196 -14.00 -11.86 -10.00
CA GLY A 196 -12.92 -11.41 -10.88
C GLY A 196 -11.54 -11.94 -10.53
N THR A 197 -10.53 -11.27 -11.07
CA THR A 197 -9.11 -11.52 -10.78
C THR A 197 -8.50 -10.30 -10.09
N LEU A 198 -7.73 -10.51 -9.02
CA LEU A 198 -7.07 -9.43 -8.28
C LEU A 198 -5.80 -9.00 -9.03
N GLU A 199 -5.93 -8.11 -10.01
CA GLU A 199 -4.78 -7.67 -10.78
C GLU A 199 -3.83 -6.77 -9.98
N VAL A 200 -4.37 -6.01 -9.03
CA VAL A 200 -3.59 -5.06 -8.21
C VAL A 200 -3.80 -5.36 -6.74
N CYS A 201 -2.72 -5.65 -6.04
CA CYS A 201 -2.63 -5.63 -4.58
C CYS A 201 -1.28 -5.01 -4.23
N PHE A 202 -1.28 -3.78 -3.71
CA PHE A 202 -0.03 -3.10 -3.38
C PHE A 202 0.61 -3.69 -2.12
N PRO A 203 1.95 -3.64 -1.97
CA PRO A 203 2.62 -4.10 -0.74
C PRO A 203 2.12 -3.43 0.55
N SER A 204 1.65 -2.18 0.43
CA SER A 204 1.02 -1.39 1.48
C SER A 204 -0.43 -1.78 1.80
N LYS A 205 -1.01 -2.76 1.09
CA LYS A 205 -2.31 -3.40 1.37
C LYS A 205 -3.54 -2.48 1.47
N HIS A 206 -3.43 -1.23 1.01
CA HIS A 206 -4.52 -0.24 1.07
C HIS A 206 -5.41 -0.22 -0.18
N ALA A 207 -5.01 -0.86 -1.29
CA ALA A 207 -5.76 -0.81 -2.54
C ALA A 207 -5.77 -2.15 -3.30
N TYR A 208 -6.94 -2.45 -3.88
CA TYR A 208 -7.30 -3.72 -4.50
C TYR A 208 -7.99 -3.44 -5.84
N GLY A 209 -7.32 -3.78 -6.94
CA GLY A 209 -7.87 -3.65 -8.29
C GLY A 209 -8.36 -5.00 -8.80
N ILE A 210 -9.64 -5.08 -9.16
CA ILE A 210 -10.31 -6.32 -9.55
C ILE A 210 -10.86 -6.16 -10.97
N VAL A 211 -10.55 -7.13 -11.81
CA VAL A 211 -11.06 -7.22 -13.19
C VAL A 211 -12.04 -8.37 -13.30
N SER A 212 -13.29 -8.05 -13.68
CA SER A 212 -14.33 -9.05 -13.87
C SER A 212 -14.17 -9.78 -15.20
N PRO A 213 -14.72 -11.00 -15.36
CA PRO A 213 -14.75 -11.71 -16.64
C PRO A 213 -15.46 -10.93 -17.77
N ASN A 214 -16.28 -9.93 -17.43
CA ASN A 214 -17.05 -9.14 -18.38
C ASN A 214 -16.30 -7.85 -18.77
N GLY A 215 -15.11 -7.61 -18.22
CA GLY A 215 -14.28 -6.43 -18.51
C GLY A 215 -14.63 -5.19 -17.68
N LEU A 216 -15.32 -5.38 -16.55
CA LEU A 216 -15.47 -4.34 -15.54
C LEU A 216 -14.20 -4.27 -14.69
N ASN A 217 -13.56 -3.10 -14.66
CA ASN A 217 -12.38 -2.82 -13.85
C ASN A 217 -12.77 -1.96 -12.65
N ILE A 218 -12.72 -2.52 -11.45
CA ILE A 218 -12.97 -1.77 -10.21
C ILE A 218 -11.70 -1.57 -9.41
N LEU A 219 -11.66 -0.46 -8.66
CA LEU A 219 -10.64 -0.19 -7.66
C LEU A 219 -11.33 0.03 -6.31
N ILE A 220 -10.88 -0.73 -5.31
CA ILE A 220 -11.18 -0.49 -3.90
C ILE A 220 -9.94 0.17 -3.30
N HIS A 221 -10.05 1.40 -2.80
CA HIS A 221 -8.97 2.13 -2.15
C HIS A 221 -9.39 2.51 -0.72
N ILE A 222 -8.59 2.15 0.28
CA ILE A 222 -8.93 2.30 1.69
C ILE A 222 -8.25 3.55 2.23
N GLY A 223 -9.06 4.57 2.50
CA GLY A 223 -8.61 5.85 3.01
C GLY A 223 -7.91 6.74 1.98
N ILE A 224 -7.49 7.93 2.40
CA ILE A 224 -6.67 8.86 1.63
C ILE A 224 -5.27 8.90 2.23
N ASP A 225 -4.24 8.86 1.39
CA ASP A 225 -2.82 8.86 1.77
C ASP A 225 -2.37 7.71 2.70
N THR A 226 -3.18 6.65 2.82
CA THR A 226 -2.90 5.46 3.65
C THR A 226 -1.77 4.59 3.13
N VAL A 227 -1.29 4.84 1.91
CA VAL A 227 -0.01 4.31 1.41
C VAL A 227 1.14 4.62 2.39
N ASN A 228 1.09 5.78 3.05
CA ASN A 228 2.08 6.22 4.03
C ASN A 228 2.18 5.30 5.26
N LEU A 229 1.11 4.55 5.56
CA LEU A 229 1.09 3.58 6.66
C LEU A 229 1.92 2.31 6.35
N GLY A 230 2.36 2.11 5.10
CA GLY A 230 3.24 1.01 4.74
C GLY A 230 2.68 -0.38 5.07
N GLY A 231 1.36 -0.55 5.05
CA GLY A 231 0.69 -1.81 5.39
C GLY A 231 0.30 -1.96 6.87
N ILE A 232 0.69 -1.03 7.74
CA ILE A 232 0.27 -1.05 9.15
C ILE A 232 -1.22 -0.71 9.24
N GLY A 233 -1.97 -1.53 9.98
CA GLY A 233 -3.42 -1.39 10.11
C GLY A 233 -4.21 -2.15 9.05
N PHE A 234 -3.55 -2.89 8.16
CA PHE A 234 -4.18 -3.71 7.13
C PHE A 234 -3.75 -5.18 7.22
N GLU A 235 -4.72 -6.05 7.43
CA GLU A 235 -4.54 -7.51 7.38
C GLU A 235 -5.23 -8.05 6.13
N THR A 236 -4.45 -8.41 5.10
CA THR A 236 -4.98 -8.91 3.82
C THR A 236 -5.10 -10.43 3.82
N PHE A 237 -6.14 -10.93 3.17
CA PHE A 237 -6.46 -12.36 3.07
C PHE A 237 -6.37 -12.88 1.63
N VAL A 238 -5.90 -12.04 0.70
CA VAL A 238 -5.82 -12.34 -0.73
C VAL A 238 -4.45 -11.96 -1.27
N THR A 239 -4.08 -12.58 -2.38
CA THR A 239 -2.79 -12.37 -3.05
C THR A 239 -2.99 -11.88 -4.49
N GLN A 240 -2.00 -11.16 -5.03
CA GLN A 240 -2.08 -10.66 -6.40
C GLN A 240 -2.19 -11.82 -7.40
N ASN A 241 -2.98 -11.61 -8.45
CA ASN A 241 -3.36 -12.59 -9.49
C ASN A 241 -4.28 -13.72 -9.01
N GLU A 242 -4.76 -13.66 -7.77
CA GLU A 242 -5.75 -14.60 -7.25
C GLU A 242 -7.12 -14.37 -7.90
N LYS A 243 -7.87 -15.45 -8.14
CA LYS A 243 -9.29 -15.36 -8.51
C LYS A 243 -10.11 -15.13 -7.25
N ILE A 244 -10.86 -14.02 -7.20
CA ILE A 244 -11.77 -13.71 -6.10
C ILE A 244 -13.23 -13.92 -6.50
N LYS A 245 -14.02 -14.33 -5.51
CA LYS A 245 -15.47 -14.43 -5.62
C LYS A 245 -16.17 -13.21 -5.04
N LYS A 246 -17.32 -12.86 -5.62
CA LYS A 246 -18.24 -11.88 -5.03
C LYS A 246 -18.58 -12.31 -3.60
N GLY A 247 -18.43 -11.40 -2.63
CA GLY A 247 -18.61 -11.69 -1.20
C GLY A 247 -17.36 -12.19 -0.47
N GLN A 248 -16.26 -12.51 -1.16
CA GLN A 248 -15.04 -12.99 -0.53
C GLN A 248 -14.35 -11.89 0.27
N LYS A 249 -13.90 -12.21 1.50
CA LYS A 249 -13.13 -11.29 2.35
C LYS A 249 -11.78 -10.97 1.72
N LEU A 250 -11.47 -9.68 1.62
CA LEU A 250 -10.22 -9.17 1.04
C LEU A 250 -9.24 -8.73 2.13
N VAL A 251 -9.73 -7.93 3.09
CA VAL A 251 -8.88 -7.27 4.09
C VAL A 251 -9.67 -6.89 5.34
N THR A 252 -9.01 -6.97 6.48
CA THR A 252 -9.44 -6.37 7.75
C THR A 252 -8.66 -5.08 7.97
N VAL A 253 -9.38 -4.01 8.28
CA VAL A 253 -8.87 -2.64 8.44
C VAL A 253 -8.97 -2.23 9.90
N ASN A 254 -7.86 -1.82 10.49
CA ASN A 254 -7.83 -1.14 11.79
C ASN A 254 -8.02 0.37 11.55
N VAL A 255 -9.28 0.81 11.64
CA VAL A 255 -9.68 2.20 11.40
C VAL A 255 -9.07 3.13 12.43
N LYS A 256 -9.02 2.71 13.70
CA LYS A 256 -8.41 3.50 14.78
C LYS A 256 -6.96 3.86 14.48
N ARG A 257 -6.19 2.92 13.90
CA ARG A 257 -4.80 3.16 13.50
C ARG A 257 -4.68 4.22 12.41
N ILE A 258 -5.60 4.23 11.44
CA ILE A 258 -5.63 5.23 10.36
C ILE A 258 -5.95 6.61 10.94
N LEU A 259 -6.96 6.69 11.81
CA LEU A 259 -7.37 7.93 12.47
C LEU A 259 -6.27 8.51 13.37
N GLN A 260 -5.43 7.66 14.00
CA GLN A 260 -4.29 8.11 14.81
C GLN A 260 -3.25 8.91 14.01
N ASP A 261 -3.15 8.68 12.69
CA ASP A 261 -2.26 9.44 11.80
C ASP A 261 -2.99 10.62 11.13
N ASN A 262 -4.19 10.98 11.60
CA ASN A 262 -5.05 12.04 11.05
C ASN A 262 -5.40 11.84 9.57
N LEU A 263 -5.47 10.58 9.13
CA LEU A 263 -5.84 10.22 7.76
C LEU A 263 -7.33 9.90 7.65
N ASN A 264 -7.90 10.16 6.47
CA ASN A 264 -9.27 9.77 6.17
C ASN A 264 -9.34 8.25 6.01
N PRO A 265 -10.20 7.51 6.74
CA PRO A 265 -10.28 6.06 6.67
C PRO A 265 -11.29 5.52 5.64
N ASN A 266 -12.09 6.38 5.01
CA ASN A 266 -13.22 5.97 4.18
C ASN A 266 -12.78 5.13 2.99
N VAL A 267 -13.58 4.12 2.64
CA VAL A 267 -13.26 3.19 1.56
C VAL A 267 -13.91 3.66 0.28
N ILE A 268 -13.12 3.77 -0.77
CA ILE A 268 -13.50 4.33 -2.06
C ILE A 268 -13.62 3.17 -3.04
N LEU A 269 -14.79 3.03 -3.66
CA LEU A 269 -15.06 2.02 -4.67
C LEU A 269 -15.41 2.72 -5.98
N ILE A 270 -14.55 2.59 -6.98
CA ILE A 270 -14.76 3.20 -8.30
C ILE A 270 -14.74 2.16 -9.41
N ALA A 271 -15.51 2.44 -10.47
CA ALA A 271 -15.31 1.86 -11.78
C ALA A 271 -14.27 2.70 -12.52
N THR A 272 -13.14 2.10 -12.87
CA THR A 272 -12.04 2.86 -13.47
C THR A 272 -12.34 3.29 -14.90
N ASN A 273 -11.68 4.33 -15.36
CA ASN A 273 -11.85 4.87 -16.72
C ASN A 273 -11.50 3.85 -17.82
N GLU A 274 -10.68 2.84 -17.53
CA GLU A 274 -10.36 1.73 -18.44
C GLU A 274 -11.45 0.66 -18.53
N SER A 275 -12.44 0.69 -17.63
CA SER A 275 -13.57 -0.26 -17.61
C SER A 275 -14.38 -0.19 -18.91
N LYS A 276 -14.87 -1.34 -19.40
CA LYS A 276 -15.89 -1.40 -20.47
C LYS A 276 -17.23 -0.81 -20.04
N PHE A 277 -17.48 -0.75 -18.73
CA PHE A 277 -18.72 -0.20 -18.15
C PHE A 277 -18.46 1.22 -17.66
N LYS A 278 -19.22 2.20 -18.17
CA LYS A 278 -18.98 3.63 -17.92
C LYS A 278 -19.95 4.26 -16.93
N LYS A 279 -21.19 3.81 -16.89
CA LYS A 279 -22.23 4.50 -16.10
C LYS A 279 -22.36 3.88 -14.72
N PHE A 280 -21.84 4.56 -13.71
CA PHE A 280 -22.00 4.18 -12.31
C PHE A 280 -23.30 4.75 -11.74
N THR A 281 -24.17 3.90 -11.20
CA THR A 281 -25.43 4.31 -10.58
C THR A 281 -25.50 3.78 -9.14
N GLU A 282 -25.46 4.68 -8.15
CA GLU A 282 -25.77 4.37 -6.75
C GLU A 282 -27.26 3.99 -6.62
N VAL A 283 -27.57 2.87 -5.97
CA VAL A 283 -28.96 2.44 -5.72
C VAL A 283 -29.37 2.50 -4.25
N LYS A 284 -28.41 2.68 -3.32
CA LYS A 284 -28.68 2.78 -1.88
C LYS A 284 -27.77 3.81 -1.20
N LYS A 285 -28.34 4.56 -0.26
CA LYS A 285 -27.63 5.51 0.61
C LYS A 285 -26.96 4.87 1.83
N ASN A 286 -27.36 3.65 2.18
CA ASN A 286 -26.76 2.86 3.25
C ASN A 286 -26.35 1.50 2.67
N SER A 287 -25.11 1.13 2.93
CA SER A 287 -24.55 -0.16 2.56
C SER A 287 -24.82 -1.18 3.66
N LYS A 288 -25.24 -2.36 3.24
CA LYS A 288 -25.18 -3.58 4.04
C LYS A 288 -24.35 -4.60 3.29
N VAL A 289 -23.51 -5.34 4.02
CA VAL A 289 -22.70 -6.42 3.46
C VAL A 289 -23.61 -7.37 2.68
N ASN A 290 -23.18 -7.73 1.47
CA ASN A 290 -23.89 -8.61 0.54
C ASN A 290 -25.23 -8.10 -0.05
N GLU A 291 -25.59 -6.84 0.18
CA GLU A 291 -26.72 -6.21 -0.55
C GLU A 291 -26.21 -5.43 -1.76
N VAL A 292 -27.01 -5.33 -2.83
CA VAL A 292 -26.66 -4.49 -3.99
C VAL A 292 -26.72 -3.01 -3.60
N VAL A 293 -25.61 -2.30 -3.80
CA VAL A 293 -25.46 -0.87 -3.46
C VAL A 293 -25.26 0.01 -4.69
N ALA A 294 -24.76 -0.55 -5.79
CA ALA A 294 -24.59 0.14 -7.05
C ALA A 294 -24.76 -0.78 -8.24
N VAL A 295 -25.06 -0.16 -9.38
CA VAL A 295 -25.21 -0.80 -10.67
C VAL A 295 -24.29 -0.08 -11.64
N ILE A 296 -23.52 -0.83 -12.43
CA ILE A 296 -22.72 -0.27 -13.52
C ILE A 296 -23.22 -0.84 -14.84
N THR A 297 -23.53 0.04 -15.78
CA THR A 297 -23.90 -0.34 -17.16
C THR A 297 -22.80 0.05 -18.14
N LYS A 298 -22.80 -0.62 -19.30
CA LYS A 298 -21.95 -0.22 -20.44
C LYS A 298 -22.10 1.26 -20.76
#